data_AF-A0A840HAD5-F1
#
_entry.id   AF-A0A840HAD5-F1
#
_cell.length_a   1.000
_cell.length_b   1.000
_cell.length_c   1.000
_cell.angle_alpha   90.00
_cell.angle_beta   90.00
_cell.angle_gamma   90.00
#
_symmetry.space_group_name_H-M   'P 1'
#
loop_
_entity.id
_entity.type
_entity.pdbx_description
1 polymer ?
#
loop_
_entity_poly.entity_id
_entity_poly.type
_entity_poly.pdbx_seq_one_letter_code
_entity_poly.pdbx_strand_id
1 'polypeptide(L)'
;MAPLKKPAATEPYRIPSLAEADNAYADLIVKRQSLDEQYGALNVKRAKLRREIEAAKAAGGKRLAPAVAELLGDATEGSIVELSRQLREVSTEMANIEAAIEILRRRTDEARNAASKLVCSAVMPEYRRRLGALCEAAKALEAARQSHDELLDQFDAEDVRKDYLRPVHPFFMGDRREGKVFYFLKEVKEAHNV
;
A
#
# COMPACT_ATOMS: atom_id res chain seq x y z
N MET A 1 17.91 -43.31 -21.75
CA MET A 1 17.60 -42.49 -20.55
C MET A 1 17.50 -41.04 -21.00
N ALA A 2 16.31 -40.56 -21.34
CA ALA A 2 16.10 -39.17 -21.73
C ALA A 2 16.07 -38.29 -20.47
N PRO A 3 16.77 -37.14 -20.42
CA PRO A 3 16.74 -36.27 -19.26
C PRO A 3 15.37 -35.57 -19.18
N LEU A 4 14.72 -35.73 -18.03
CA LEU A 4 13.46 -35.06 -17.68
C LEU A 4 13.66 -33.55 -17.71
N LYS A 5 12.97 -32.90 -18.64
CA LYS A 5 12.90 -31.44 -18.76
C LYS A 5 12.21 -30.91 -17.50
N LYS A 6 12.98 -30.28 -16.60
CA LYS A 6 12.42 -29.52 -15.47
C LYS A 6 11.41 -28.52 -16.04
N PRO A 7 10.15 -28.50 -15.56
CA PRO A 7 9.23 -27.43 -15.95
C PRO A 7 9.86 -26.12 -15.52
N ALA A 8 9.95 -25.17 -16.47
CA ALA A 8 10.42 -23.82 -16.20
C ALA A 8 9.61 -23.26 -15.03
N ALA A 9 10.29 -22.67 -14.04
CA ALA A 9 9.63 -22.05 -12.91
C ALA A 9 8.73 -20.92 -13.45
N THR A 10 7.44 -21.19 -13.50
CA THR A 10 6.41 -20.22 -13.84
C THR A 10 6.62 -19.02 -12.93
N GLU A 11 6.77 -17.83 -13.50
CA GLU A 11 6.97 -16.61 -12.72
C GLU A 11 5.89 -16.51 -11.62
N PRO A 12 6.27 -16.12 -10.39
CA PRO A 12 5.32 -16.01 -9.31
C PRO A 12 4.27 -14.96 -9.68
N TYR A 13 2.99 -15.33 -9.58
CA TYR A 13 1.89 -14.41 -9.84
C TYR A 13 2.05 -13.11 -9.04
N ARG A 14 2.06 -11.97 -9.74
CA ARG A 14 2.20 -10.63 -9.17
C ARG A 14 0.87 -9.91 -9.18
N ILE A 15 0.51 -9.31 -8.04
CA ILE A 15 -0.63 -8.41 -7.94
C ILE A 15 -0.24 -7.07 -8.57
N PRO A 16 -1.05 -6.52 -9.50
CA PRO A 16 -0.79 -5.20 -10.06
C PRO A 16 -0.91 -4.12 -8.98
N SER A 17 -0.06 -3.11 -9.06
CA SER A 17 -0.17 -1.95 -8.18
C SER A 17 -1.39 -1.08 -8.54
N LEU A 18 -1.82 -0.22 -7.62
CA LEU A 18 -2.94 0.69 -7.86
C LEU A 18 -2.69 1.65 -9.03
N ALA A 19 -1.44 2.10 -9.20
CA ALA A 19 -1.05 2.97 -10.30
C ALA A 19 -0.98 2.23 -11.66
N GLU A 20 -0.73 0.93 -11.65
CA GLU A 20 -0.79 0.09 -12.86
C GLU A 20 -2.25 -0.22 -13.25
N ALA A 21 -3.17 -0.27 -12.29
CA ALA A 21 -4.58 -0.60 -12.51
C ALA A 21 -5.43 0.63 -12.87
N ASP A 22 -5.06 1.83 -12.43
CA ASP A 22 -5.79 3.07 -12.69
C ASP A 22 -4.86 4.24 -12.98
N ASN A 23 -4.91 4.73 -14.23
CA ASN A 23 -4.13 5.89 -14.68
C ASN A 23 -4.51 7.17 -13.91
N ALA A 24 -5.78 7.33 -13.51
CA ALA A 24 -6.21 8.51 -12.77
C ALA A 24 -5.55 8.56 -11.38
N TYR A 25 -5.42 7.40 -10.73
CA TYR A 25 -4.68 7.27 -9.48
C TYR A 25 -3.17 7.54 -9.68
N ALA A 26 -2.58 6.99 -10.74
CA ALA A 26 -1.17 7.24 -11.08
C ALA A 26 -0.88 8.74 -11.28
N ASP A 27 -1.72 9.44 -12.03
CA ASP A 27 -1.60 10.88 -12.29
C ASP A 27 -1.66 11.72 -11.01
N LEU A 28 -2.49 11.33 -10.04
CA LEU A 28 -2.57 12.01 -8.74
C LEU A 28 -1.29 11.84 -7.93
N ILE A 29 -0.67 10.66 -7.97
CA ILE A 29 0.62 10.41 -7.31
C ILE A 29 1.73 11.24 -7.96
N VAL A 30 1.80 11.27 -9.29
CA VAL A 30 2.79 12.06 -10.03
C VAL A 30 2.62 13.56 -9.73
N LYS A 31 1.38 14.06 -9.73
CA LYS A 31 1.09 15.47 -9.39
C LYS A 31 1.52 15.81 -7.95
N ARG A 32 1.28 14.91 -7.01
CA ARG A 32 1.72 15.10 -5.62
C ARG A 32 3.25 15.16 -5.51
N GLN A 33 3.96 14.24 -6.17
CA GLN A 33 5.43 14.23 -6.20
C GLN A 33 5.97 15.54 -6.76
N SER A 34 5.39 16.04 -7.86
CA SER A 34 5.80 17.32 -8.44
C SER A 34 5.59 18.50 -7.48
N LEU A 35 4.50 18.52 -6.70
CA LEU A 35 4.27 19.56 -5.70
C LEU A 35 5.24 19.46 -4.51
N ASP A 36 5.55 18.24 -4.06
CA ASP A 36 6.54 18.02 -3.00
C ASP A 36 7.94 18.49 -3.43
N GLU A 37 8.33 18.25 -4.69
CA GLU A 37 9.58 18.75 -5.28
C GLU A 37 9.61 20.29 -5.34
N GLN A 38 8.52 20.91 -5.82
CA GLN A 38 8.38 22.36 -5.85
C GLN A 38 8.46 22.97 -4.44
N TYR A 39 7.79 22.36 -3.47
CA TYR A 39 7.86 22.77 -2.07
C TYR A 39 9.29 22.70 -1.53
N GLY A 40 10.00 21.61 -1.83
CA GLY A 40 11.41 21.43 -1.48
C GLY A 40 12.30 22.55 -2.06
N ALA A 41 12.13 22.87 -3.34
CA ALA A 41 12.87 23.94 -4.01
C ALA A 41 12.58 25.32 -3.38
N LEU A 42 11.31 25.63 -3.10
CA LEU A 42 10.92 26.88 -2.43
C LEU A 42 11.45 26.95 -1.00
N ASN A 43 11.51 25.85 -0.27
CA ASN A 43 12.08 25.82 1.07
C ASN A 43 13.57 26.15 1.07
N VAL A 44 14.33 25.64 0.09
CA VAL A 44 15.74 26.03 -0.12
C VAL A 44 15.85 27.52 -0.46
N LYS A 45 15.01 28.03 -1.37
CA LYS A 45 14.96 29.46 -1.73
C LYS A 45 14.64 30.34 -0.51
N ARG A 46 13.68 29.93 0.32
CA ARG A 46 13.29 30.60 1.58
C ARG A 46 14.47 30.66 2.55
N ALA A 47 15.21 29.57 2.72
CA ALA A 47 16.38 29.54 3.57
C ALA A 47 17.50 30.47 3.06
N LYS A 48 17.71 30.52 1.75
CA LYS A 48 18.66 31.44 1.10
C LYS A 48 18.27 32.91 1.32
N LEU A 49 17.02 33.27 1.03
CA LEU A 49 16.51 34.64 1.23
C LEU A 49 16.62 35.09 2.69
N ARG A 50 16.35 34.20 3.66
CA ARG A 50 16.55 34.51 5.08
C ARG A 50 18.01 34.82 5.41
N ARG A 51 18.96 34.05 4.88
CA ARG A 51 20.39 34.31 5.08
C ARG A 51 20.83 35.63 4.45
N GLU A 52 20.35 35.92 3.25
CA GLU A 52 20.65 37.19 2.55
C GLU A 52 20.09 38.39 3.30
N ILE A 53 18.87 38.30 3.85
CA ILE A 53 18.29 39.35 4.68
C ILE A 53 19.13 39.59 5.94
N GLU A 54 19.55 38.53 6.63
CA GLU A 54 20.39 38.67 7.84
C GLU A 54 21.78 39.24 7.50
N ALA A 55 22.39 38.80 6.40
CA ALA A 55 23.64 39.36 5.92
C ALA A 55 23.51 40.85 5.55
N ALA A 56 22.44 41.23 4.85
CA ALA A 56 22.16 42.62 4.49
C ALA A 56 21.93 43.50 5.74
N LYS A 57 21.24 42.97 6.77
CA LYS A 57 21.09 43.66 8.06
C LYS A 57 22.44 43.85 8.76
N ALA A 58 23.27 42.80 8.82
CA ALA A 58 24.58 42.85 9.46
C ALA A 58 25.55 43.82 8.77
N ALA A 59 25.44 43.98 7.45
CA ALA A 59 26.20 44.93 6.65
C ALA A 59 25.71 46.40 6.77
N GLY A 60 24.73 46.69 7.63
CA GLY A 60 24.17 48.03 7.80
C GLY A 60 23.26 48.47 6.65
N GLY A 61 22.70 47.51 5.89
CA GLY A 61 21.83 47.77 4.75
C GLY A 61 20.64 48.66 5.12
N LYS A 62 20.41 49.72 4.33
CA LYS A 62 19.31 50.67 4.56
C LYS A 62 17.97 50.02 4.21
N ARG A 63 16.95 50.25 5.05
CA ARG A 63 15.55 49.90 4.76
C ARG A 63 14.90 51.00 3.91
N LEU A 64 15.41 51.21 2.70
CA LEU A 64 14.80 52.13 1.75
C LEU A 64 13.71 51.39 0.98
N ALA A 65 12.55 52.02 0.78
CA ALA A 65 11.53 51.49 -0.10
C ALA A 65 12.08 51.46 -1.54
N PRO A 66 11.76 50.44 -2.36
CA PRO A 66 12.32 50.29 -3.71
C PRO A 66 12.14 51.54 -4.57
N ALA A 67 10.96 52.17 -4.54
CA ALA A 67 10.68 53.40 -5.27
C ALA A 67 11.55 54.60 -4.82
N VAL A 68 11.96 54.64 -3.55
CA VAL A 68 12.83 55.71 -3.01
C VAL A 68 14.29 55.43 -3.36
N ALA A 69 14.73 54.17 -3.29
CA ALA A 69 16.07 53.77 -3.73
C ALA A 69 16.28 54.02 -5.23
N GLU A 70 15.27 53.72 -6.05
CA GLU A 70 15.28 53.98 -7.49
C GLU A 70 15.31 55.47 -7.81
N LEU A 71 14.57 56.30 -7.06
CA LEU A 71 14.65 57.77 -7.16
C LEU A 71 16.00 58.34 -6.70
N LEU A 72 16.73 57.64 -5.83
CA LEU A 72 18.05 58.03 -5.34
C LEU A 72 19.20 57.47 -6.20
N GLY A 73 18.90 56.64 -7.21
CA GLY A 73 19.91 55.98 -8.05
C GLY A 73 20.67 54.83 -7.34
N ASP A 74 20.19 54.39 -6.18
CA ASP A 74 20.75 53.26 -5.44
C ASP A 74 20.26 51.93 -6.04
N ALA A 75 21.14 50.93 -6.13
CA ALA A 75 20.77 49.60 -6.58
C ALA A 75 19.70 48.99 -5.64
N THR A 76 18.56 48.62 -6.19
CA THR A 76 17.43 48.01 -5.46
C THR A 76 17.60 46.50 -5.24
N GLU A 77 18.44 45.87 -6.06
CA GLU A 77 18.83 44.45 -5.95
C GLU A 77 19.58 44.19 -4.64
N GLY A 78 19.07 43.24 -3.85
CA GLY A 78 19.64 42.92 -2.53
C GLY A 78 19.24 43.89 -1.40
N SER A 79 18.35 44.86 -1.67
CA SER A 79 17.78 45.67 -0.58
C SER A 79 16.95 44.80 0.37
N ILE A 80 16.97 45.14 1.66
CA ILE A 80 16.22 44.39 2.69
C ILE A 80 14.72 44.34 2.36
N VAL A 81 14.18 45.41 1.76
CA VAL A 81 12.75 45.49 1.40
C VAL A 81 12.40 44.54 0.26
N GLU A 82 13.23 44.48 -0.78
CA GLU A 82 13.03 43.57 -1.92
C GLU A 82 13.19 42.10 -1.51
N LEU A 83 14.23 41.77 -0.75
CA LEU A 83 14.43 40.42 -0.22
C LEU A 83 13.27 39.99 0.70
N SER A 84 12.74 40.92 1.50
CA SER A 84 11.56 40.67 2.35
C SER A 84 10.28 40.47 1.53
N ARG A 85 10.13 41.17 0.40
CA ARG A 85 9.02 40.96 -0.55
C ARG A 85 9.08 39.56 -1.16
N GLN A 86 10.24 39.20 -1.71
CA GLN A 86 10.46 37.86 -2.28
C GLN A 86 10.25 36.76 -1.23
N LEU A 87 10.67 36.97 0.02
CA LEU A 87 10.45 36.02 1.10
C LEU A 87 8.95 35.81 1.39
N ARG A 88 8.15 36.88 1.34
CA ARG A 88 6.68 36.78 1.50
C ARG A 88 6.06 36.01 0.35
N GLU A 89 6.42 36.32 -0.89
CA GLU A 89 5.93 35.62 -2.08
C GLU A 89 6.22 34.11 -2.01
N VAL A 90 7.46 33.73 -1.70
CA VAL A 90 7.83 32.32 -1.51
C VAL A 90 7.02 31.68 -0.38
N SER A 91 6.79 32.40 0.72
CA SER A 91 6.01 31.87 1.85
C SER A 91 4.53 31.66 1.49
N THR A 92 3.95 32.57 0.71
CA THR A 92 2.58 32.44 0.18
C THR A 92 2.47 31.28 -0.80
N GLU A 93 3.44 31.13 -1.70
CA GLU A 93 3.47 30.01 -2.66
C GLU A 93 3.60 28.66 -1.95
N MET A 94 4.45 28.57 -0.92
CA MET A 94 4.55 27.37 -0.08
C MET A 94 3.22 27.03 0.61
N ALA A 95 2.50 28.03 1.16
CA ALA A 95 1.20 27.82 1.79
C ALA A 95 0.14 27.34 0.78
N ASN A 96 0.17 27.86 -0.46
CA ASN A 96 -0.71 27.40 -1.54
C ASN A 96 -0.42 25.95 -1.93
N ILE A 97 0.87 25.57 -2.00
CA ILE A 97 1.28 24.19 -2.30
C ILE A 97 0.82 23.24 -1.18
N GLU A 98 0.98 23.61 0.08
CA GLU A 98 0.48 22.81 1.22
C GLU A 98 -1.03 22.59 1.13
N ALA A 99 -1.80 23.64 0.82
CA ALA A 99 -3.25 23.52 0.62
C ALA A 99 -3.59 22.61 -0.58
N ALA A 100 -2.84 22.72 -1.68
CA ALA A 100 -3.03 21.86 -2.85
C ALA A 100 -2.70 20.38 -2.56
N ILE A 101 -1.65 20.11 -1.78
CA ILE A 101 -1.28 18.75 -1.34
C ILE A 101 -2.39 18.14 -0.48
N GLU A 102 -2.99 18.90 0.43
CA GLU A 102 -4.09 18.42 1.27
C GLU A 102 -5.34 18.09 0.43
N ILE A 103 -5.65 18.90 -0.59
CA ILE A 103 -6.73 18.58 -1.55
C ILE A 103 -6.40 17.31 -2.35
N LEU A 104 -5.17 17.18 -2.84
CA LEU A 104 -4.73 15.99 -3.56
C LEU A 104 -4.77 14.74 -2.70
N ARG A 105 -4.46 14.84 -1.40
CA ARG A 105 -4.55 13.73 -0.45
C ARG A 105 -5.96 13.17 -0.40
N ARG A 106 -6.96 14.02 -0.23
CA ARG A 106 -8.38 13.62 -0.21
C ARG A 106 -8.80 12.95 -1.51
N ARG A 107 -8.43 13.56 -2.65
CA ARG A 107 -8.70 12.98 -3.98
C ARG A 107 -8.01 11.64 -4.18
N THR A 108 -6.80 11.47 -3.68
CA THR A 108 -6.05 10.21 -3.74
C THR A 108 -6.72 9.13 -2.91
N ASP A 109 -7.25 9.48 -1.73
CA ASP A 109 -7.98 8.53 -0.88
C ASP A 109 -9.29 8.08 -1.54
N GLU A 110 -10.01 8.98 -2.22
CA GLU A 110 -11.20 8.64 -3.02
C GLU A 110 -10.84 7.74 -4.21
N ALA A 111 -9.81 8.12 -4.99
CA ALA A 111 -9.33 7.35 -6.14
C ALA A 111 -8.78 5.98 -5.74
N ARG A 112 -8.18 5.86 -4.53
CA ARG A 112 -7.68 4.57 -4.01
C ARG A 112 -8.78 3.52 -3.99
N ASN A 113 -10.00 3.87 -3.62
CA ASN A 113 -11.11 2.92 -3.57
C ASN A 113 -11.49 2.41 -4.96
N ALA A 114 -11.48 3.27 -5.98
CA ALA A 114 -11.75 2.89 -7.36
C ALA A 114 -10.64 1.99 -7.91
N ALA A 115 -9.37 2.40 -7.74
CA ALA A 115 -8.21 1.61 -8.16
C ALA A 115 -8.16 0.24 -7.45
N SER A 116 -8.50 0.19 -6.15
CA SER A 116 -8.53 -1.07 -5.38
C SER A 116 -9.57 -2.03 -5.91
N LYS A 117 -10.75 -1.54 -6.32
CA LYS A 117 -11.77 -2.39 -6.94
C LYS A 117 -11.26 -3.00 -8.24
N LEU A 118 -10.57 -2.23 -9.09
CA LEU A 118 -9.99 -2.71 -10.34
C LEU A 118 -8.93 -3.79 -10.10
N VAL A 119 -8.03 -3.57 -9.14
CA VAL A 119 -7.04 -4.58 -8.74
C VAL A 119 -7.72 -5.86 -8.23
N CYS A 120 -8.69 -5.74 -7.31
CA CYS A 120 -9.41 -6.89 -6.78
C CYS A 120 -10.15 -7.66 -7.88
N SER A 121 -10.78 -6.97 -8.82
CA SER A 121 -11.42 -7.60 -9.99
C SER A 121 -10.42 -8.35 -10.87
N ALA A 122 -9.24 -7.77 -11.11
CA ALA A 122 -8.17 -8.41 -11.89
C ALA A 122 -7.56 -9.64 -11.18
N VAL A 123 -7.47 -9.60 -9.85
CA VAL A 123 -6.90 -10.69 -9.02
C VAL A 123 -7.92 -11.79 -8.71
N MET A 124 -9.23 -11.50 -8.81
CA MET A 124 -10.31 -12.41 -8.45
C MET A 124 -10.19 -13.82 -9.07
N PRO A 125 -9.83 -14.00 -10.37
CA PRO A 125 -9.70 -15.33 -10.95
C PRO A 125 -8.60 -16.16 -10.31
N GLU A 126 -7.44 -15.55 -10.05
CA GLU A 126 -6.31 -16.23 -9.40
C GLU A 126 -6.60 -16.53 -7.93
N TYR A 127 -7.25 -15.60 -7.23
CA TYR A 127 -7.72 -15.81 -5.87
C TYR A 127 -8.67 -17.01 -5.80
N ARG A 128 -9.69 -17.08 -6.66
CA ARG A 128 -10.62 -18.21 -6.74
C ARG A 128 -9.93 -19.52 -7.08
N ARG A 129 -8.94 -19.50 -7.99
CA ARG A 129 -8.15 -20.69 -8.32
C ARG A 129 -7.41 -21.24 -7.10
N ARG A 130 -6.75 -20.37 -6.34
CA ARG A 130 -6.02 -20.76 -5.12
C ARG A 130 -6.96 -21.18 -4.00
N LEU A 131 -8.08 -20.49 -3.85
CA LEU A 131 -9.12 -20.85 -2.88
C LEU A 131 -9.73 -22.21 -3.19
N GLY A 132 -10.03 -22.49 -4.46
CA GLY A 132 -10.52 -23.81 -4.89
C GLY A 132 -9.52 -24.92 -4.59
N ALA A 133 -8.22 -24.70 -4.87
CA ALA A 133 -7.18 -25.67 -4.51
C ALA A 133 -7.11 -25.92 -2.99
N LEU A 134 -7.30 -24.89 -2.17
CA LEU A 134 -7.37 -25.02 -0.72
C LEU A 134 -8.63 -25.81 -0.29
N CYS A 135 -9.78 -25.56 -0.91
CA CYS A 135 -11.01 -26.32 -0.65
C CYS A 135 -10.86 -27.80 -0.98
N GLU A 136 -10.25 -28.14 -2.12
CA GLU A 136 -9.98 -29.53 -2.49
C GLU A 136 -9.02 -30.21 -1.52
N ALA A 137 -7.96 -29.52 -1.09
CA ALA A 137 -7.06 -30.03 -0.05
C ALA A 137 -7.78 -30.25 1.30
N ALA A 138 -8.68 -29.34 1.69
CA ALA A 138 -9.46 -29.46 2.91
C ALA A 138 -10.43 -30.66 2.85
N LYS A 139 -11.11 -30.88 1.71
CA LYS A 139 -11.96 -32.06 1.48
C LYS A 139 -11.15 -33.36 1.56
N ALA A 140 -9.97 -33.39 0.93
CA ALA A 140 -9.08 -34.55 0.97
C ALA A 140 -8.60 -34.86 2.40
N LEU A 141 -8.28 -33.82 3.17
CA LEU A 141 -7.89 -33.97 4.58
C LEU A 141 -9.04 -34.52 5.43
N GLU A 142 -10.26 -34.04 5.22
CA GLU A 142 -11.45 -34.55 5.92
C GLU A 142 -11.73 -36.01 5.59
N ALA A 143 -11.61 -36.40 4.31
CA ALA A 143 -11.73 -37.80 3.90
C ALA A 143 -10.65 -38.69 4.55
N ALA A 144 -9.40 -38.20 4.62
CA ALA A 144 -8.32 -38.92 5.29
C ALA A 144 -8.56 -39.06 6.80
N ARG A 145 -9.10 -38.02 7.45
CA ARG A 145 -9.52 -38.08 8.87
C ARG A 145 -10.60 -39.12 9.07
N GLN A 146 -11.65 -39.11 8.23
CA GLN A 146 -12.73 -40.08 8.33
C GLN A 146 -12.23 -41.52 8.18
N SER A 147 -11.37 -41.79 7.20
CA SER A 147 -10.77 -43.12 7.00
C SER A 147 -9.91 -43.56 8.20
N HIS A 148 -9.16 -42.63 8.79
CA HIS A 148 -8.38 -42.91 10.01
C HIS A 148 -9.30 -43.23 11.21
N ASP A 149 -10.35 -42.44 11.41
CA ASP A 149 -11.29 -42.66 12.51
C ASP A 149 -12.08 -43.98 12.32
N GLU A 150 -12.45 -44.33 11.09
CA GLU A 150 -13.09 -45.61 10.77
C GLU A 150 -12.20 -46.81 11.11
N LEU A 151 -10.88 -46.72 10.88
CA LEU A 151 -9.95 -47.76 11.31
C LEU A 151 -9.92 -47.88 12.84
N LEU A 152 -9.92 -46.76 13.56
CA LEU A 152 -9.94 -46.79 15.03
C LEU A 152 -11.27 -47.34 15.57
N ASP A 153 -12.39 -47.05 14.92
CA ASP A 153 -13.70 -47.63 15.25
C ASP A 153 -13.70 -49.16 15.04
N GLN A 154 -13.01 -49.68 14.01
CA GLN A 154 -12.92 -51.12 13.77
C GLN A 154 -12.17 -51.84 14.90
N PHE A 155 -11.10 -51.25 15.44
CA PHE A 155 -10.43 -51.81 16.62
C PHE A 155 -11.39 -51.89 17.81
N ASP A 156 -12.21 -50.87 18.04
CA ASP A 156 -13.20 -50.87 19.12
C ASP A 156 -14.30 -51.91 18.88
N ALA A 157 -14.77 -52.06 17.63
CA ALA A 157 -15.81 -53.00 17.25
C ALA A 157 -15.38 -54.47 17.46
N GLU A 158 -14.11 -54.77 17.21
CA GLU A 158 -13.51 -56.10 17.40
C GLU A 158 -12.97 -56.31 18.84
N ASP A 159 -13.24 -55.37 19.76
CA ASP A 159 -12.75 -55.36 21.15
C ASP A 159 -11.21 -55.52 21.26
N VAL A 160 -10.49 -54.99 20.27
CA VAL A 160 -9.03 -55.03 20.21
C VAL A 160 -8.44 -53.83 20.93
N ARG A 161 -7.53 -54.08 21.87
CA ARG A 161 -6.84 -53.02 22.62
C ARG A 161 -5.96 -52.17 21.69
N LYS A 162 -6.47 -51.00 21.26
CA LYS A 162 -5.76 -50.06 20.37
C LYS A 162 -4.66 -49.22 21.03
N ASP A 163 -4.49 -49.28 22.35
CA ASP A 163 -3.47 -48.52 23.08
C ASP A 163 -2.03 -48.78 22.60
N TYR A 164 -1.78 -49.99 22.06
CA TYR A 164 -0.48 -50.34 21.48
C TYR A 164 -0.13 -49.52 20.23
N LEU A 165 -1.13 -48.99 19.52
CA LEU A 165 -0.95 -48.12 18.35
C LEU A 165 -0.67 -46.66 18.73
N ARG A 166 -0.93 -46.28 20.00
CA ARG A 166 -0.86 -44.88 20.47
C ARG A 166 -1.63 -43.93 19.53
N PRO A 167 -2.95 -44.11 19.41
CA PRO A 167 -3.74 -43.42 18.40
C PRO A 167 -3.65 -41.90 18.55
N VAL A 168 -3.51 -41.20 17.41
CA VAL A 168 -3.44 -39.75 17.34
C VAL A 168 -4.71 -39.23 16.68
N HIS A 169 -5.47 -38.40 17.38
CA HIS A 169 -6.66 -37.76 16.83
C HIS A 169 -6.36 -36.32 16.39
N PRO A 170 -6.73 -35.91 15.16
CA PRO A 170 -6.51 -34.55 14.68
C PRO A 170 -7.54 -33.57 15.26
N PHE A 171 -7.51 -33.33 16.58
CA PHE A 171 -8.46 -32.46 17.30
C PHE A 171 -8.55 -31.04 16.75
N PHE A 172 -7.52 -30.56 16.06
CA PHE A 172 -7.53 -29.23 15.43
C PHE A 172 -8.65 -29.10 14.37
N MET A 173 -9.10 -30.21 13.79
CA MET A 173 -10.17 -30.28 12.80
C MET A 173 -11.58 -30.21 13.43
N GLY A 174 -11.70 -30.22 14.75
CA GLY A 174 -12.99 -30.22 15.46
C GLY A 174 -13.54 -31.62 15.72
N ASP A 175 -14.80 -31.68 16.15
CA ASP A 175 -15.51 -32.94 16.37
C ASP A 175 -15.79 -33.61 15.01
N ARG A 176 -15.81 -34.95 15.00
CA ARG A 176 -16.17 -35.76 13.84
C ARG A 176 -17.56 -35.42 13.28
N ARG A 177 -18.49 -34.97 14.11
CA ARG A 177 -19.87 -34.60 13.71
C ARG A 177 -20.03 -33.12 13.34
N GLU A 178 -19.16 -32.25 13.86
CA GLU A 178 -19.21 -30.79 13.68
C GLU A 178 -17.84 -30.25 13.27
N GLY A 179 -17.27 -30.84 12.22
CA GLY A 179 -15.90 -30.54 11.78
C GLY A 179 -15.74 -29.10 11.28
N LYS A 180 -14.61 -28.47 11.63
CA LYS A 180 -14.26 -27.11 11.21
C LYS A 180 -14.07 -26.98 9.70
N VAL A 181 -13.74 -28.08 9.02
CA VAL A 181 -13.63 -28.13 7.56
C VAL A 181 -14.98 -27.84 6.89
N PHE A 182 -16.08 -28.39 7.42
CA PHE A 182 -17.41 -28.13 6.89
C PHE A 182 -17.78 -26.65 6.97
N TYR A 183 -17.54 -26.02 8.12
CA TYR A 183 -17.81 -24.59 8.31
C TYR A 183 -16.99 -23.72 7.35
N PHE A 184 -15.70 -24.02 7.18
CA PHE A 184 -14.85 -23.34 6.21
C PHE A 184 -15.38 -23.49 4.77
N LEU A 185 -15.72 -24.71 4.35
CA LEU A 185 -16.28 -24.94 3.00
C LEU A 185 -17.62 -24.22 2.80
N LYS A 186 -18.46 -24.16 3.84
CA LYS A 186 -19.70 -23.40 3.82
C LYS A 186 -19.44 -21.89 3.64
N GLU A 187 -18.51 -21.33 4.40
CA GLU A 187 -18.12 -19.91 4.29
C GLU A 187 -17.60 -19.58 2.88
N VAL A 188 -16.74 -20.44 2.32
CA VAL A 188 -16.23 -20.26 0.95
C VAL A 188 -17.35 -20.31 -0.09
N LYS A 189 -18.29 -21.24 0.06
CA LYS A 189 -19.45 -21.35 -0.84
C LYS A 189 -20.33 -20.12 -0.76
N GLU A 190 -20.59 -19.59 0.43
CA GLU A 190 -21.39 -18.38 0.65
C GLU A 190 -20.71 -17.11 0.10
N ALA A 191 -19.38 -16.99 0.27
CA ALA A 191 -18.63 -15.80 -0.13
C ALA A 191 -18.23 -15.76 -1.62
N HIS A 192 -17.86 -16.90 -2.20
CA HIS A 192 -17.23 -16.94 -3.53
C HIS A 192 -17.85 -17.96 -4.50
N ASN A 193 -18.80 -18.78 -4.04
CA ASN A 193 -19.44 -19.86 -4.81
C ASN A 193 -18.40 -20.77 -5.52
N VAL A 194 -17.32 -21.09 -4.80
CA VAL A 194 -16.25 -22.02 -5.20
C VAL A 194 -16.54 -23.40 -4.64
#